data_AF-A0A953GQ34-F1
#
_entry.id   AF-A0A953GQ34-F1
#
_cell.length_a   1.000
_cell.length_b   1.000
_cell.length_c   1.000
_cell.angle_alpha   90.00
_cell.angle_beta   90.00
_cell.angle_gamma   90.00
#
_symmetry.space_group_name_H-M   'P 1'
#
loop_
_entity.id
_entity.type
_entity.pdbx_description
1 polymer ?
#
loop_
_entity_poly.entity_id
_entity_poly.type
_entity_poly.pdbx_seq_one_letter_code
_entity_poly.pdbx_strand_id
1 'polypeptide(L)'
;MTAQEPRARVAALFGRGPEDAVGAYYALEHDARRTRLFVHPQEGAPRAVVAVCQTGLDLFRPLIVVRGEGEALREALRQALVAGRGYLFSAPLGAQHDLLAVAEVRDAQVAGVHALPAGALKPVINLLTAVSRTPDGQFRAVIRGRDGAPAAEAGTSWVGA
;
A
#
# COMPACT_ATOMS: atom_id res chain seq x y z
N MET A 1 14.75 19.26 -3.66
CA MET A 1 14.39 18.12 -2.79
C MET A 1 13.77 17.04 -3.65
N THR A 2 14.53 16.01 -4.00
CA THR A 2 14.03 14.84 -4.72
C THR A 2 13.09 14.05 -3.79
N ALA A 3 12.04 13.43 -4.32
CA ALA A 3 11.05 12.67 -3.54
C ALA A 3 11.63 11.49 -2.72
N GLN A 4 12.92 11.17 -2.88
CA GLN A 4 13.66 10.15 -2.14
C GLN A 4 14.06 10.59 -0.71
N GLU A 5 14.33 11.88 -0.47
CA GLU A 5 14.78 12.35 0.86
C GLU A 5 13.76 12.11 2.00
N PRO A 6 12.45 12.34 1.80
CA PRO A 6 11.46 12.07 2.85
C PRO A 6 11.28 10.58 3.15
N ARG A 7 11.44 9.71 2.15
CA ARG A 7 11.22 8.25 2.27
C ARG A 7 12.28 7.56 3.11
N ALA A 8 13.55 7.89 2.88
CA ALA A 8 14.66 7.35 3.66
C ALA A 8 14.51 7.68 5.15
N ARG A 9 13.99 8.88 5.48
CA ARG A 9 13.75 9.28 6.87
C ARG A 9 12.66 8.45 7.52
N VAL A 10 11.50 8.30 6.87
CA VAL A 10 10.36 7.59 7.47
C VAL A 10 10.49 6.08 7.48
N ALA A 11 11.45 5.51 6.75
CA ALA A 11 11.75 4.08 6.78
C ALA A 11 12.01 3.56 8.19
N ALA A 12 12.63 4.37 9.07
CA ALA A 12 12.89 4.01 10.46
C ALA A 12 11.63 3.80 11.32
N LEU A 13 10.46 4.28 10.88
CA LEU A 13 9.19 4.07 11.57
C LEU A 13 8.61 2.66 11.34
N PHE A 14 9.06 1.97 10.31
CA PHE A 14 8.55 0.67 9.90
C PHE A 14 9.50 -0.45 10.33
N GLY A 15 8.94 -1.47 10.97
CA GLY A 15 9.63 -2.71 11.27
C GLY A 15 9.68 -3.66 10.06
N ARG A 16 10.18 -4.87 10.31
CA ARG A 16 10.16 -5.99 9.34
C ARG A 16 8.99 -6.96 9.55
N GLY A 17 8.13 -6.67 10.54
CA GLY A 17 6.97 -7.48 10.86
C GLY A 17 5.87 -7.36 9.79
N PRO A 18 5.01 -8.37 9.64
CA PRO A 18 3.92 -8.36 8.67
C PRO A 18 2.96 -7.18 8.87
N GLU A 19 2.77 -6.71 10.10
CA GLU A 19 1.90 -5.58 10.45
C GLU A 19 2.27 -4.27 9.72
N ASP A 20 3.54 -4.12 9.34
CA ASP A 20 4.02 -2.92 8.65
C ASP A 20 4.06 -3.10 7.13
N ALA A 21 3.76 -4.28 6.59
CA ALA A 21 3.93 -4.57 5.15
C ALA A 21 3.15 -3.62 4.24
N VAL A 22 1.86 -3.39 4.52
CA VAL A 22 1.02 -2.49 3.72
C VAL A 22 1.48 -1.04 3.87
N GLY A 23 1.75 -0.61 5.11
CA GLY A 23 2.20 0.76 5.39
C GLY A 23 3.54 1.08 4.74
N ALA A 24 4.52 0.18 4.88
CA ALA A 24 5.85 0.32 4.31
C ALA A 24 5.80 0.33 2.79
N TYR A 25 5.04 -0.57 2.14
CA TYR A 25 4.89 -0.56 0.68
C TYR A 25 4.39 0.79 0.16
N TYR A 26 3.29 1.30 0.72
CA TYR A 26 2.68 2.53 0.23
C TYR A 26 3.47 3.79 0.59
N ALA A 27 4.15 3.80 1.74
CA ALA A 27 4.95 4.94 2.16
C ALA A 27 6.33 4.99 1.48
N LEU A 28 6.98 3.84 1.27
CA LEU A 28 8.38 3.75 0.82
C LEU A 28 8.51 3.39 -0.66
N GLU A 29 7.67 2.50 -1.18
CA GLU A 29 7.90 1.86 -2.50
C GLU A 29 6.91 2.31 -3.59
N HIS A 30 5.67 2.65 -3.24
CA HIS A 30 4.66 3.08 -4.21
C HIS A 30 5.11 4.30 -5.04
N ASP A 31 4.56 4.51 -6.24
CA ASP A 31 5.00 5.60 -7.14
C ASP A 31 4.95 6.97 -6.43
N ALA A 32 6.11 7.64 -6.34
CA ALA A 32 6.25 8.93 -5.69
C ALA A 32 5.39 10.03 -6.33
N ARG A 33 5.02 9.89 -7.61
CA ARG A 33 4.09 10.81 -8.29
C ARG A 33 2.65 10.65 -7.81
N ARG A 34 2.33 9.54 -7.16
CA ARG A 34 0.99 9.16 -6.68
C ARG A 34 0.92 9.06 -5.15
N THR A 35 2.00 9.37 -4.44
CA THR A 35 2.08 9.33 -2.98
C THR A 35 2.55 10.67 -2.44
N ARG A 36 1.78 11.26 -1.54
CA ARG A 36 2.20 12.44 -0.76
C ARG A 36 2.42 12.05 0.70
N LEU A 37 3.60 12.32 1.23
CA LEU A 37 3.97 12.01 2.61
C LEU A 37 3.82 13.25 3.50
N PHE A 38 3.23 13.05 4.67
CA PHE A 38 3.16 14.00 5.77
C PHE A 38 3.90 13.40 6.94
N VAL A 39 4.98 14.05 7.36
CA VAL A 39 5.92 13.51 8.34
C VAL A 39 5.94 14.42 9.55
N HIS A 40 5.75 13.83 10.74
CA HIS A 40 5.88 14.53 12.00
C HIS A 40 7.04 13.94 12.81
N PRO A 41 7.94 14.76 13.37
CA PRO A 41 8.17 16.15 12.99
C PRO A 41 8.66 16.26 11.54
N GLN A 42 8.41 17.40 10.90
CA GLN A 42 8.88 17.64 9.53
C GLN A 42 10.42 17.65 9.46
N GLU A 43 11.08 18.11 10.51
CA GLU A 43 12.54 18.14 10.66
C GLU A 43 12.98 17.23 11.82
N GLY A 44 14.17 16.62 11.70
CA GLY A 44 14.69 15.70 12.71
C GLY A 44 14.16 14.27 12.60
N ALA A 45 14.20 13.53 13.70
CA ALA A 45 13.81 12.13 13.75
C ALA A 45 12.27 11.99 13.63
N PRO A 46 11.75 11.28 12.61
CA PRO A 46 10.31 11.14 12.44
C PRO A 46 9.73 10.29 13.57
N ARG A 47 8.53 10.68 14.01
CA ARG A 47 7.71 10.02 15.04
C ARG A 47 6.38 9.50 14.48
N ALA A 48 5.89 10.12 13.41
CA ALA A 48 4.73 9.64 12.67
C ALA A 48 4.84 9.99 11.19
N VAL A 49 4.16 9.20 10.36
CA VAL A 49 3.98 9.46 8.93
C VAL A 49 2.56 9.11 8.52
N VAL A 50 2.01 9.95 7.66
CA VAL A 50 0.77 9.70 6.92
C VAL A 50 1.08 9.77 5.44
N ALA A 51 0.82 8.69 4.71
CA ALA A 51 0.95 8.66 3.26
C ALA A 51 -0.43 8.70 2.61
N VAL A 52 -0.66 9.72 1.79
CA VAL A 52 -1.86 9.86 0.95
C VAL A 52 -1.55 9.29 -0.43
N CYS A 53 -2.15 8.15 -0.75
CA CYS A 53 -1.84 7.37 -1.94
C CYS A 53 -3.02 7.36 -2.91
N GLN A 54 -2.76 7.73 -4.17
CA GLN A 54 -3.69 7.53 -5.27
C GLN A 54 -3.50 6.11 -5.82
N THR A 55 -4.49 5.26 -5.63
CA THR A 55 -4.46 3.84 -6.02
C THR A 55 -5.64 3.51 -6.93
N GLY A 56 -5.60 2.33 -7.56
CA GLY A 56 -6.75 1.80 -8.30
C GLY A 56 -7.78 1.07 -7.42
N LEU A 57 -7.63 1.09 -6.09
CA LEU A 57 -8.56 0.39 -5.18
C LEU A 57 -9.92 1.08 -5.11
N ASP A 58 -9.93 2.42 -5.16
CA ASP A 58 -11.14 3.24 -5.18
C ASP A 58 -10.83 4.53 -5.94
N LEU A 59 -11.65 4.84 -6.94
CA LEU A 59 -11.42 5.95 -7.87
C LEU A 59 -11.64 7.33 -7.24
N PHE A 60 -12.36 7.40 -6.11
CA PHE A 60 -12.81 8.66 -5.51
C PHE A 60 -12.10 8.96 -4.19
N ARG A 61 -11.76 7.91 -3.43
CA ARG A 61 -11.17 8.01 -2.10
C ARG A 61 -9.71 7.57 -2.15
N PRO A 62 -8.75 8.46 -1.84
CA PRO A 62 -7.36 8.04 -1.74
C PRO A 62 -7.18 7.10 -0.55
N LEU A 63 -6.23 6.18 -0.69
CA LEU A 63 -5.80 5.30 0.39
C LEU A 63 -4.84 6.06 1.31
N ILE A 64 -5.14 6.02 2.60
CA ILE A 64 -4.30 6.53 3.67
C ILE A 64 -3.64 5.36 4.38
N VAL A 65 -2.31 5.37 4.43
CA VAL A 65 -1.56 4.51 5.35
C VAL A 65 -0.83 5.37 6.39
N VAL A 66 -0.71 4.83 7.59
CA VAL A 66 -0.15 5.56 8.73
C VAL A 66 0.84 4.72 9.51
N ARG A 67 1.80 5.39 10.14
CA ARG A 67 2.67 4.81 11.17
C ARG A 67 3.02 5.86 12.21
N GLY A 68 3.19 5.45 13.46
CA GLY A 68 3.31 6.33 14.62
C GLY A 68 2.06 6.29 15.50
N GLU A 69 2.05 7.10 16.55
CA GLU A 69 1.00 7.10 17.57
C GLU A 69 0.91 8.45 18.29
N GLY A 70 -0.18 8.65 19.02
CA GLY A 70 -0.42 9.80 19.86
C GLY A 70 -0.52 11.12 19.09
N GLU A 71 -0.13 12.21 19.74
CA GLU A 71 -0.27 13.56 19.17
C GLU A 71 0.52 13.74 17.87
N ALA A 72 1.68 13.07 17.73
CA ALA A 72 2.47 13.12 16.50
C ALA A 72 1.68 12.59 15.30
N LEU A 73 0.95 11.49 15.47
CA LEU A 73 0.11 10.94 14.41
C LEU A 73 -1.11 11.82 14.15
N ARG A 74 -1.79 12.30 15.21
CA ARG A 74 -2.95 13.20 15.06
C ARG A 74 -2.59 14.47 14.30
N GLU A 75 -1.43 15.05 14.58
CA GLU A 75 -0.96 16.25 13.88
C GLU A 75 -0.63 15.97 12.41
N ALA A 76 0.06 14.86 12.12
CA ALA A 76 0.30 14.45 10.74
C ALA A 76 -1.01 14.18 9.97
N LEU A 77 -2.03 13.63 10.63
CA LEU A 77 -3.35 13.42 10.05
C LEU A 77 -4.07 14.73 9.77
N ARG A 78 -4.07 15.70 10.71
CA ARG A 78 -4.68 17.02 10.51
C ARG A 78 -4.05 17.77 9.32
N GLN A 79 -2.76 17.60 9.10
CA GLN A 79 -2.07 18.19 7.94
C GLN A 79 -2.41 17.45 6.63
N ALA A 80 -2.62 16.14 6.69
CA ALA A 80 -2.84 15.31 5.51
C ALA A 80 -4.27 15.34 4.98
N LEU A 81 -5.25 15.42 5.88
CA LEU A 81 -6.67 15.26 5.59
C LEU A 81 -7.35 16.61 5.28
N VAL A 82 -8.35 16.57 4.41
CA VAL A 82 -9.22 17.70 4.09
C VAL A 82 -10.59 17.43 4.70
N ALA A 83 -11.10 18.38 5.48
CA ALA A 83 -12.40 18.26 6.12
C ALA A 83 -13.51 17.99 5.09
N GLY A 84 -14.43 17.08 5.43
CA GLY A 84 -15.54 16.67 4.56
C GLY A 84 -15.17 15.73 3.40
N ARG A 85 -13.88 15.43 3.19
CA ARG A 85 -13.45 14.47 2.17
C ARG A 85 -13.47 13.04 2.72
N GLY A 86 -13.95 12.10 1.90
CA GLY A 86 -13.89 10.68 2.19
C GLY A 86 -12.52 10.07 1.89
N TYR A 87 -12.09 9.14 2.74
CA TYR A 87 -10.79 8.47 2.66
C TYR A 87 -10.95 6.97 2.93
N LEU A 88 -10.04 6.16 2.38
CA LEU A 88 -9.86 4.77 2.79
C LEU A 88 -8.65 4.70 3.72
N PHE A 89 -8.72 3.92 4.79
CA PHE A 89 -7.60 3.76 5.72
C PHE A 89 -7.13 2.31 5.76
N SER A 90 -5.81 2.13 5.75
CA SER A 90 -5.14 0.91 6.19
C SER A 90 -4.13 1.31 7.25
N ALA A 91 -4.41 0.97 8.50
CA ALA A 91 -3.63 1.41 9.65
C ALA A 91 -3.37 0.24 10.62
N PRO A 92 -2.26 0.27 11.37
CA PRO A 92 -2.07 -0.63 12.50
C PRO A 92 -3.20 -0.45 13.52
N LEU A 93 -3.61 -1.55 14.17
CA LEU A 93 -4.71 -1.52 15.14
C LEU A 93 -4.48 -0.50 16.29
N GLY A 94 -3.22 -0.32 16.71
CA GLY A 94 -2.84 0.66 17.73
C GLY A 94 -3.16 2.11 17.36
N ALA A 95 -3.26 2.45 16.07
CA ALA A 95 -3.58 3.79 15.61
C ALA A 95 -5.08 4.14 15.69
N GLN A 96 -5.95 3.18 16.05
CA GLN A 96 -7.40 3.35 16.04
C GLN A 96 -7.86 4.54 16.91
N HIS A 97 -7.30 4.68 18.11
CA HIS A 97 -7.66 5.77 19.02
C HIS A 97 -7.35 7.15 18.40
N ASP A 98 -6.17 7.29 17.79
CA ASP A 98 -5.74 8.54 17.17
C ASP A 98 -6.53 8.89 15.91
N LEU A 99 -6.92 7.87 15.12
CA LEU A 99 -7.75 8.06 13.93
C LEU A 99 -9.16 8.55 14.31
N LEU A 100 -9.78 7.94 15.31
CA LEU A 100 -11.10 8.34 15.80
C LEU A 100 -11.12 9.75 16.40
N ALA A 101 -9.97 10.24 16.85
CA ALA A 101 -9.84 11.61 17.38
C ALA A 101 -9.84 12.70 16.28
N VAL A 102 -9.62 12.33 15.01
CA VAL A 102 -9.49 13.31 13.90
C VAL A 102 -10.41 13.04 12.72
N ALA A 103 -11.06 11.87 12.67
CA ALA A 103 -11.94 11.48 11.58
C ALA A 103 -13.17 10.72 12.10
N GLU A 104 -14.28 10.90 11.41
CA GLU A 104 -15.48 10.08 11.59
C GLU A 104 -15.31 8.75 10.84
N VAL A 105 -15.43 7.64 11.56
CA VAL A 105 -15.35 6.29 10.97
C VAL A 105 -16.75 5.81 10.62
N ARG A 106 -17.01 5.63 9.32
CA ARG A 106 -18.29 5.12 8.82
C ARG A 106 -18.36 3.60 8.78
N ASP A 107 -17.24 2.96 8.46
CA ASP A 107 -17.11 1.51 8.38
C ASP A 107 -15.68 1.12 8.79
N ALA A 108 -15.56 -0.01 9.48
CA ALA A 108 -14.29 -0.51 9.97
C ALA A 108 -14.30 -2.03 10.05
N GLN A 109 -13.20 -2.62 9.59
CA GLN A 109 -12.94 -4.04 9.71
C GLN A 109 -11.51 -4.25 10.21
N VAL A 110 -11.33 -5.23 11.10
CA VAL A 110 -10.00 -5.68 11.51
C VAL A 110 -9.54 -6.73 10.50
N ALA A 111 -8.53 -6.38 9.71
CA ALA A 111 -7.94 -7.31 8.74
C ALA A 111 -6.91 -8.23 9.42
N GLY A 112 -6.89 -9.50 9.01
CA GLY A 112 -5.82 -10.44 9.36
C GLY A 112 -4.64 -10.28 8.41
N VAL A 113 -3.43 -10.09 8.95
CA VAL A 113 -2.21 -10.12 8.14
C VAL A 113 -1.55 -11.48 8.32
N HIS A 114 -1.44 -12.22 7.23
CA HIS A 114 -0.86 -13.56 7.23
C HIS A 114 0.58 -13.50 6.72
N ALA A 115 1.52 -13.97 7.54
CA ALA A 115 2.92 -14.14 7.14
C ALA A 115 3.11 -15.54 6.57
N LEU A 116 3.63 -15.62 5.35
CA LEU A 116 3.97 -16.88 4.73
C LEU A 116 5.35 -17.33 5.21
N PRO A 117 5.52 -18.52 5.81
CA PRO A 117 6.82 -19.00 6.24
C PRO A 117 7.63 -19.46 5.03
N ALA A 118 8.26 -18.53 4.32
CA ALA A 118 8.95 -18.78 3.06
C ALA A 118 9.99 -19.92 3.14
N GLY A 119 10.68 -20.05 4.29
CA GLY A 119 11.65 -21.14 4.52
C GLY A 119 11.03 -22.54 4.63
N ALA A 120 9.72 -22.65 4.87
CA ALA A 120 8.99 -23.91 4.89
C ALA A 120 8.37 -24.27 3.53
N LEU A 121 8.49 -23.39 2.54
CA LEU A 121 7.92 -23.60 1.21
C LEU A 121 9.02 -23.91 0.19
N LYS A 122 8.71 -24.84 -0.71
CA LYS A 122 9.54 -25.07 -1.90
C LYS A 122 9.09 -24.09 -2.99
N PRO A 123 9.87 -23.06 -3.34
CA PRO A 123 9.50 -22.15 -4.42
C PRO A 123 9.45 -22.97 -5.72
N VAL A 124 8.29 -22.97 -6.37
CA VAL A 124 8.14 -23.48 -7.73
C VAL A 124 7.93 -22.26 -8.62
N ILE A 125 9.00 -21.83 -9.28
CA ILE A 125 8.93 -20.75 -10.26
C ILE A 125 8.53 -21.38 -11.60
N ASN A 126 7.26 -21.26 -11.98
CA ASN A 126 6.80 -21.63 -13.31
C ASN A 126 7.23 -20.54 -14.31
N LEU A 127 8.42 -20.70 -14.90
CA LEU A 127 8.99 -19.76 -15.89
C LEU A 127 8.35 -19.85 -17.29
N LEU A 128 7.24 -20.58 -17.45
CA LEU A 128 6.56 -20.76 -18.75
C LEU A 128 5.40 -19.79 -18.92
N THR A 129 5.59 -18.53 -18.56
CA THR A 129 4.62 -17.48 -18.87
C THR A 129 4.71 -17.14 -20.34
N ALA A 130 3.76 -17.61 -21.14
CA ALA A 130 3.61 -17.18 -22.52
C ALA A 130 2.74 -15.92 -22.57
N VAL A 131 3.27 -14.84 -23.13
CA VAL A 131 2.48 -13.65 -23.44
C VAL A 131 1.79 -13.88 -24.78
N SER A 132 0.47 -13.79 -24.77
CA SER A 132 -0.40 -13.86 -25.95
C SER A 132 -1.27 -12.61 -26.05
N ARG A 133 -1.95 -12.44 -27.19
CA ARG A 133 -2.96 -11.39 -27.37
C ARG A 133 -4.34 -12.02 -27.49
N THR A 134 -5.34 -11.39 -26.87
CA THR A 134 -6.75 -11.71 -27.14
C THR A 134 -7.12 -11.25 -28.56
N PRO A 135 -8.25 -11.72 -29.14
CA PRO A 135 -8.74 -11.22 -30.42
C PRO A 135 -8.89 -9.68 -30.45
N ASP A 136 -9.20 -9.07 -29.30
CA ASP A 136 -9.32 -7.62 -29.12
C ASP A 136 -7.97 -6.91 -28.89
N GLY A 137 -6.85 -7.63 -29.05
CA GLY A 137 -5.49 -7.10 -28.98
C GLY A 137 -4.91 -6.92 -27.57
N GLN A 138 -5.66 -7.23 -26.51
CA GLN A 138 -5.19 -7.11 -25.12
C GLN A 138 -4.18 -8.19 -24.76
N PHE A 139 -3.22 -7.85 -23.90
CA PHE A 139 -2.23 -8.81 -23.42
C PHE A 139 -2.86 -9.82 -22.46
N ARG A 140 -2.47 -11.09 -22.64
CA ARG A 140 -2.84 -12.21 -21.78
C ARG A 140 -1.58 -13.01 -21.44
N ALA A 141 -1.25 -13.11 -20.16
CA ALA A 141 -0.17 -13.94 -19.66
C ALA A 141 -0.75 -15.30 -19.26
N VAL A 142 -0.30 -16.37 -19.92
CA VAL A 142 -0.79 -17.74 -19.67
C VAL A 142 0.37 -18.60 -19.18
N ILE A 143 0.15 -19.29 -18.06
CA ILE A 143 1.01 -20.41 -17.64
C ILE A 143 0.39 -21.68 -18.21
N ARG A 144 1.17 -22.43 -19.00
CA ARG A 144 0.73 -23.71 -19.54
C ARG A 144 1.30 -24.88 -18.75
N GLY A 145 0.48 -25.92 -18.56
CA GLY A 145 0.90 -27.22 -18.05
C GLY A 145 1.80 -27.95 -19.05
N ARG A 146 2.38 -29.07 -18.60
CA ARG A 146 3.26 -29.90 -19.45
C ARG A 146 2.55 -30.51 -20.67
N ASP A 147 1.23 -30.63 -20.59
CA ASP A 147 0.33 -31.06 -21.66
C ASP A 147 -0.06 -29.93 -22.63
N GLY A 148 0.45 -28.71 -22.41
CA GLY A 148 0.13 -27.52 -23.19
C GLY A 148 -1.20 -26.85 -22.81
N ALA A 149 -1.98 -27.43 -21.88
CA ALA A 149 -3.23 -26.85 -21.41
C ALA A 149 -2.97 -25.61 -20.53
N PRO A 150 -3.85 -24.59 -20.53
CA PRO A 150 -3.74 -23.48 -19.58
C PRO A 150 -3.86 -24.00 -18.14
N ALA A 151 -2.83 -23.79 -17.33
CA ALA A 151 -2.82 -24.13 -15.91
C ALA A 151 -3.20 -22.93 -15.04
N ALA A 152 -2.82 -21.72 -15.47
CA ALA A 152 -3.24 -20.46 -14.85
C ALA A 152 -3.20 -19.35 -15.89
N GLU A 153 -4.03 -18.34 -15.70
CA GLU A 153 -4.14 -17.20 -16.61
C GLU A 153 -4.25 -15.90 -15.83
N ALA A 154 -3.54 -14.87 -16.29
CA ALA A 154 -3.71 -13.50 -15.86
C ALA A 154 -4.07 -12.63 -17.07
N GLY A 155 -5.25 -12.01 -17.03
CA GLY A 155 -5.61 -10.92 -17.91
C GLY A 155 -5.18 -9.59 -17.31
N THR A 156 -4.46 -8.75 -18.06
CA THR A 156 -4.21 -7.37 -17.62
C THR A 156 -5.34 -6.50 -18.11
N SER A 157 -6.28 -6.15 -17.22
CA SER A 157 -7.40 -5.25 -17.53
C SER A 157 -7.01 -3.77 -17.61
N TRP A 158 -5.77 -3.43 -17.23
CA TRP A 158 -5.27 -2.06 -17.25
C TRP A 158 -3.89 -2.02 -17.90
N VAL A 159 -3.85 -1.63 -19.17
CA VAL A 159 -2.63 -1.15 -19.81
C VAL A 159 -2.87 0.34 -20.05
N GLY A 160 -2.44 1.17 -19.11
CA GLY A 160 -2.44 2.61 -19.31
C GLY A 160 -1.47 2.94 -20.43
N ALA A 161 -1.95 3.66 -21.44
CA ALA A 161 -1.09 4.33 -22.41
C ALA A 161 -0.28 5.44 -21.74
#